data_AF-A0A3S0R5P1-F1
#
_entry.id   AF-A0A3S0R5P1-F1
#
_cell.length_a   1.000
_cell.length_b   1.000
_cell.length_c   1.000
_cell.angle_alpha   90.00
_cell.angle_beta   90.00
_cell.angle_gamma   90.00
#
_symmetry.space_group_name_H-M   'P 1'
#
loop_
_entity.id
_entity.type
_entity.pdbx_description
1 polymer ?
#
loop_
_entity_poly.entity_id
_entity_poly.type
_entity_poly.pdbx_seq_one_letter_code
_entity_poly.pdbx_strand_id
1 'polypeptide(L)' 'MEQKELAALTGLSNRTISELATNKTERIPKTAICKIAEVLEINDIREILDFKTLSE' A
#
# COMPACT_ATOMS: atom_id res chain seq x y z
N MET A 1 -9.61 -3.09 8.57
CA MET A 1 -9.34 -4.40 7.93
C MET A 1 -7.96 -4.86 8.33
N GLU A 2 -7.75 -6.17 8.41
CA GLU A 2 -6.44 -6.76 8.71
C GLU A 2 -5.58 -6.90 7.45
N GLN A 3 -4.25 -6.90 7.58
CA GLN A 3 -3.33 -7.03 6.44
C GLN A 3 -3.56 -8.32 5.63
N LYS A 4 -3.95 -9.42 6.32
CA LYS A 4 -4.27 -10.70 5.68
C LYS A 4 -5.52 -10.62 4.81
N GLU A 5 -6.52 -9.86 5.23
CA GLU A 5 -7.76 -9.65 4.47
C GLU A 5 -7.46 -8.81 3.23
N LEU A 6 -6.66 -7.75 3.38
CA LEU A 6 -6.24 -6.92 2.25
C LEU A 6 -5.43 -7.71 1.22
N ALA A 7 -4.54 -8.61 1.67
CA ALA A 7 -3.78 -9.49 0.79
C ALA A 7 -4.70 -10.39 -0.04
N ALA A 8 -5.73 -10.97 0.59
CA ALA A 8 -6.71 -11.81 -0.08
C ALA A 8 -7.54 -11.03 -1.12
N LEU A 9 -8.02 -9.84 -0.77
CA LEU A 9 -8.83 -9.00 -1.66
C LEU A 9 -8.04 -8.47 -2.87
N THR A 10 -6.78 -8.07 -2.65
CA THR A 10 -5.92 -7.50 -3.70
C THR A 10 -5.22 -8.56 -4.55
N GLY A 11 -5.21 -9.82 -4.10
CA GLY A 11 -4.41 -10.90 -4.69
C GLY A 11 -2.90 -10.66 -4.57
N LEU A 12 -2.47 -9.82 -3.63
CA LEU A 12 -1.06 -9.58 -3.31
C LEU A 12 -0.59 -10.57 -2.24
N SER A 13 0.72 -10.79 -2.16
CA SER A 13 1.26 -11.63 -1.10
C SER A 13 1.17 -10.92 0.26
N ASN A 14 0.97 -11.69 1.34
CA ASN A 14 1.04 -11.16 2.71
C ASN A 14 2.36 -10.40 2.97
N ARG A 15 3.46 -10.87 2.36
CA ARG A 15 4.76 -10.21 2.44
C ARG A 15 4.72 -8.82 1.80
N THR A 16 4.18 -8.70 0.59
CA THR A 16 4.06 -7.43 -0.14
C THR A 16 3.24 -6.41 0.65
N ILE A 17 2.08 -6.81 1.16
CA ILE A 17 1.24 -5.94 2.00
C ILE A 17 2.01 -5.51 3.26
N SER A 18 2.68 -6.45 3.94
CA SER A 18 3.42 -6.16 5.15
C SER A 18 4.60 -5.21 4.91
N GLU A 19 5.37 -5.42 3.84
CA GLU A 19 6.51 -4.56 3.48
C GLU A 19 6.07 -3.13 3.16
N LEU A 20 4.96 -2.96 2.42
CA LEU A 20 4.37 -1.66 2.11
C LEU A 20 3.81 -0.98 3.37
N ALA A 21 3.01 -1.69 4.16
CA ALA A 21 2.38 -1.14 5.37
C ALA A 21 3.39 -0.77 6.47
N THR A 22 4.57 -1.40 6.48
CA THR A 22 5.63 -1.13 7.46
C THR A 22 6.69 -0.16 6.97
N ASN A 23 6.59 0.35 5.73
CA ASN A 23 7.59 1.21 5.09
C ASN A 23 9.01 0.62 5.11
N LYS A 24 9.15 -0.71 5.14
CA LYS A 24 10.46 -1.38 5.17
C LYS A 24 11.13 -1.44 3.80
N THR A 25 10.36 -1.25 2.73
CA THR A 25 10.85 -1.24 1.36
C THR A 25 10.91 0.20 0.83
N GLU A 26 12.02 0.55 0.21
CA GLU A 26 12.14 1.82 -0.53
C GLU A 26 11.38 1.77 -1.86
N ARG A 27 11.23 0.57 -2.45
CA ARG A 27 10.51 0.40 -3.71
C ARG A 27 9.02 0.29 -3.42
N ILE A 28 8.25 1.13 -4.10
CA ILE A 28 6.79 1.13 -4.08
C ILE A 28 6.30 0.70 -5.47
N PRO A 29 5.93 -0.59 -5.66
CA PRO A 29 5.50 -1.08 -6.96
C PRO A 29 4.15 -0.48 -7.34
N LYS A 30 4.08 0.26 -8.46
CA LYS A 30 2.85 0.89 -8.95
C LYS A 30 1.68 -0.10 -9.05
N THR A 31 1.92 -1.32 -9.52
CA THR A 31 0.90 -2.35 -9.66
C THR A 31 0.28 -2.77 -8.32
N ALA A 32 1.08 -2.81 -7.25
CA ALA A 32 0.58 -3.11 -5.91
C ALA A 32 -0.29 -1.96 -5.39
N ILE A 33 0.15 -0.71 -5.59
CA ILE A 33 -0.62 0.49 -5.20
C ILE A 33 -1.94 0.57 -5.96
N CYS A 34 -1.96 0.32 -7.28
CA CYS A 34 -3.20 0.30 -8.05
C CYS A 34 -4.20 -0.76 -7.54
N LYS A 35 -3.73 -1.98 -7.27
CA LYS A 35 -4.60 -3.05 -6.73
C LYS A 35 -5.17 -2.70 -5.36
N ILE A 36 -4.36 -2.10 -4.48
CA ILE A 36 -4.81 -1.63 -3.18
C ILE A 36 -5.86 -0.52 -3.36
N ALA A 37 -5.60 0.44 -4.26
CA ALA A 37 -6.51 1.54 -4.54
C ALA A 37 -7.87 1.04 -5.08
N GLU A 38 -7.87 0.07 -6.00
CA GLU A 38 -9.08 -0.54 -6.56
C GLU A 38 -9.94 -1.21 -5.48
N VAL A 39 -9.32 -2.02 -4.60
CA VAL A 39 -10.03 -2.73 -3.51
C VAL A 39 -10.58 -1.78 -2.45
N LEU A 40 -9.87 -0.68 -2.19
CA LEU A 40 -10.24 0.30 -1.18
C LEU A 40 -11.07 1.46 -1.74
N GLU A 41 -11.41 1.41 -3.03
CA GLU A 41 -12.14 2.47 -3.75
C GLU A 41 -11.47 3.86 -3.65
N ILE A 42 -10.13 3.87 -3.58
CA ILE A 42 -9.33 5.09 -3.50
C ILE A 42 -9.12 5.63 -4.91
N ASN A 43 -9.55 6.87 -5.13
CA ASN A 43 -9.40 7.57 -6.41
C ASN A 43 -8.23 8.57 -6.40
N ASP A 44 -7.70 8.90 -5.23
CA ASP A 44 -6.57 9.81 -5.05
C ASP A 44 -5.37 9.10 -4.43
N ILE A 45 -4.26 9.04 -5.18
CA ILE A 45 -3.02 8.39 -4.73
C ILE A 45 -2.45 8.98 -3.43
N ARG A 46 -2.79 10.24 -3.11
CA ARG A 46 -2.35 10.91 -1.87
C ARG A 46 -2.94 10.30 -0.60
N GLU A 47 -4.02 9.52 -0.72
CA GLU A 47 -4.57 8.74 0.39
C GLU A 47 -3.70 7.52 0.75
N ILE A 48 -2.82 7.10 -0.16
CA ILE A 48 -1.95 5.93 0.02
C ILE A 48 -0.49 6.35 0.28
N LEU A 49 -0.03 7.40 -0.40
CA LEU A 49 1.37 7.80 -0.40
C LEU A 49 1.51 9.29 -0.16
N ASP A 50 2.33 9.63 0.84
CA ASP A 50 2.73 10.99 1.13
C ASP A 50 4.24 11.07 1.39
N PHE A 51 4.82 12.23 1.13
CA PHE A 51 6.21 12.48 1.43
C PHE A 51 6.38 12.82 2.90
N LYS A 52 7.07 11.95 3.64
CA LYS A 52 7.58 12.32 4.96
C LYS A 52 8.88 13.08 4.80
N THR A 53 8.79 14.38 4.52
CA THR A 53 9.94 15.27 4.69
C THR A 53 10.14 15.52 6.18
N LEU A 54 11.35 15.31 6.69
CA LEU A 54 11.72 15.78 8.02
C LEU A 54 11.85 17.30 7.91
N SER A 55 10.79 18.04 8.23
CA SER A 55 10.91 19.46 8.53
C SER A 55 11.50 19.60 9.94
N GLU A 56 12.62 20.31 10.06
CA GLU A 56 13.20 20.76 11.34
C GLU A 56 12.22 21.58 12.18
#